data_AF-A0AAV7UJD8-F1
#
_entry.id   AF-A0AAV7UJD8-F1
#
_cell.length_a   1.000
_cell.length_b   1.000
_cell.length_c   1.000
_cell.angle_alpha   90.00
_cell.angle_beta   90.00
_cell.angle_gamma   90.00
#
_symmetry.space_group_name_H-M   'P 1'
#
loop_
_entity.id
_entity.type
_entity.pdbx_description
1 polymer ?
#
loop_
_entity_poly.entity_id
_entity_poly.type
_entity_poly.pdbx_seq_one_letter_code
_entity_poly.pdbx_strand_id
1 'polypeptide(L)'
;MDPTPFPNSFKCFTCENVVDNYNCNRWAEDKWCPQHTHYCLTVHRFASHGRSRSVTKKCATKEECRSVGCHHHREYGHTIGEACGLDSSSVREEMIVWAAVDSGEKRKSMRVDW
;
A
#
# COMPACT_ATOMS: atom_id res chain seq x y z
N MET A 1 3.55 12.01 24.03
CA MET A 1 3.58 12.60 22.68
C MET A 1 5.01 12.46 22.19
N ASP A 2 5.24 11.61 21.19
CA ASP A 2 6.57 11.50 20.60
C ASP A 2 6.86 12.79 19.81
N PRO A 3 7.94 13.52 20.11
CA PRO A 3 8.28 14.72 19.35
C PRO A 3 8.56 14.35 17.90
N THR A 4 8.15 15.22 16.97
CA THR A 4 8.48 15.09 15.54
C THR A 4 10.00 15.11 15.38
N PRO A 5 10.62 14.09 14.76
CA PRO A 5 12.07 13.99 14.69
C PRO A 5 12.71 15.05 13.78
N PHE A 6 11.97 15.62 12.82
CA PHE A 6 12.42 16.68 11.91
C PHE A 6 11.22 17.43 11.30
N PRO A 7 11.41 18.65 10.74
CA PRO A 7 10.33 19.38 10.07
C PRO A 7 9.70 18.58 8.92
N ASN A 8 8.38 18.60 8.80
CA ASN A 8 7.61 17.83 7.82
C ASN A 8 7.75 16.31 7.93
N SER A 9 8.19 15.80 9.10
CA SER A 9 8.13 14.36 9.36
C SER A 9 6.68 13.89 9.34
N PHE A 10 6.45 12.73 8.74
CA PHE A 10 5.15 12.07 8.68
C PHE A 10 5.31 10.61 9.14
N LYS A 11 4.18 9.94 9.34
CA LYS A 11 4.16 8.55 9.75
C LYS A 11 3.43 7.68 8.73
N CYS A 12 3.86 6.44 8.66
CA CYS A 12 3.19 5.37 7.93
C CYS A 12 2.99 4.17 8.86
N PHE A 13 1.93 3.39 8.62
CA PHE A 13 1.88 2.01 9.08
C PHE A 13 3.06 1.25 8.48
N THR A 14 3.80 0.54 9.34
CA THR A 14 4.93 -0.27 8.92
C THR A 14 4.70 -1.74 9.29
N CYS A 15 4.56 -2.59 8.29
CA CYS A 15 4.38 -4.02 8.46
C CYS A 15 5.03 -4.75 7.29
N GLU A 16 5.53 -5.96 7.51
CA GLU A 16 6.23 -6.74 6.50
C GLU A 16 5.61 -8.12 6.37
N ASN A 17 5.17 -8.46 5.16
CA ASN A 17 4.65 -9.77 4.78
C ASN A 17 3.57 -10.34 5.71
N VAL A 18 2.73 -9.48 6.28
CA VAL A 18 1.63 -9.93 7.14
C VAL A 18 0.49 -10.51 6.32
N VAL A 19 -0.25 -11.46 6.88
CA VAL A 19 -1.23 -12.28 6.14
C VAL A 19 -2.31 -11.47 5.40
N ASP A 20 -2.72 -10.33 5.97
CA ASP A 20 -3.73 -9.46 5.38
C ASP A 20 -3.60 -8.00 5.84
N ASN A 21 -4.34 -7.12 5.16
CA ASN A 21 -4.38 -5.69 5.43
C ASN A 21 -5.00 -5.38 6.81
N TYR A 22 -5.91 -6.22 7.30
CA TYR A 22 -6.54 -6.03 8.60
C TYR A 22 -5.53 -6.15 9.74
N ASN A 23 -4.75 -7.23 9.73
CA ASN A 23 -3.70 -7.46 10.72
C ASN A 23 -2.62 -6.38 10.65
N CYS A 24 -2.24 -5.94 9.44
CA CYS A 24 -1.34 -4.79 9.30
C CYS A 24 -1.92 -3.54 9.99
N ASN A 25 -3.14 -3.13 9.63
CA ASN A 25 -3.72 -1.90 10.15
C ASN A 25 -4.02 -1.94 11.65
N ARG A 26 -4.22 -3.13 12.22
CA ARG A 26 -4.53 -3.34 13.63
C ARG A 26 -3.30 -3.37 14.52
N TRP A 27 -2.19 -3.94 14.03
CA TRP A 27 -1.01 -4.22 14.86
C TRP A 27 0.26 -3.50 14.43
N ALA A 28 0.30 -2.93 13.22
CA ALA A 28 1.44 -2.15 12.79
C ALA A 28 1.54 -0.88 13.63
N GLU A 29 2.76 -0.61 14.08
CA GLU A 29 3.09 0.67 14.67
C GLU A 29 3.08 1.76 13.60
N ASP A 30 2.56 2.92 13.97
CA ASP A 30 2.66 4.15 13.18
C ASP A 30 4.03 4.78 13.47
N LYS A 31 4.99 4.47 12.59
CA LYS A 31 6.41 4.85 12.76
C LYS A 31 6.70 6.13 12.01
N TRP A 32 7.55 6.97 12.61
CA TRP A 32 8.13 8.10 11.89
C TRP A 32 8.93 7.60 10.69
N CYS A 33 8.64 8.18 9.52
CA CYS A 33 9.36 7.85 8.32
C CYS A 33 10.76 8.44 8.32
N PRO A 34 11.75 7.75 7.72
CA PRO A 34 13.11 8.27 7.61
C PRO A 34 13.16 9.48 6.67
N GLN A 35 14.19 10.31 6.83
CA GLN A 35 14.45 11.41 5.90
C GLN A 35 14.56 10.90 4.45
N HIS A 36 14.19 11.73 3.48
CA HIS A 36 14.16 11.44 2.04
C HIS A 36 13.03 10.50 1.58
N THR A 37 12.14 10.07 2.47
CA THR A 37 10.85 9.47 2.09
C THR A 37 9.76 10.52 2.08
N HIS A 38 8.73 10.32 1.25
CA HIS A 38 7.68 11.30 0.99
C HIS A 38 6.28 10.69 0.91
N TYR A 39 6.20 9.35 0.89
CA TYR A 39 4.95 8.62 0.68
C TYR A 39 4.88 7.37 1.58
N CYS A 40 3.68 6.85 1.78
CA CYS A 40 3.43 5.52 2.30
C CYS A 40 3.12 4.58 1.14
N LEU A 41 3.93 3.55 0.93
CA LEU A 41 3.68 2.48 -0.04
C LEU A 41 3.03 1.29 0.65
N THR A 42 1.97 0.75 0.06
CA THR A 42 1.51 -0.61 0.35
C THR A 42 1.73 -1.51 -0.84
N VAL A 43 2.25 -2.71 -0.59
CA VAL A 43 2.36 -3.82 -1.53
C VAL A 43 1.48 -4.95 -1.04
N HIS A 44 0.51 -5.37 -1.84
CA HIS A 44 -0.45 -6.43 -1.51
C HIS A 44 -0.35 -7.54 -2.54
N ARG A 45 0.02 -8.73 -2.10
CA ARG A 45 0.09 -9.93 -2.92
C ARG A 45 -1.19 -10.74 -2.74
N PHE A 46 -1.89 -11.00 -3.84
CA PHE A 46 -3.09 -11.82 -3.90
C PHE A 46 -2.81 -13.15 -4.58
N ALA A 47 -3.42 -14.22 -4.12
CA ALA A 47 -3.49 -15.47 -4.86
C ALA A 47 -4.49 -15.36 -6.02
N SER A 48 -4.46 -16.32 -6.95
CA SER A 48 -5.31 -16.37 -8.15
C SER A 48 -6.82 -16.26 -7.91
N HIS A 49 -7.31 -16.59 -6.71
CA HIS A 49 -8.73 -16.45 -6.31
C HIS A 49 -9.02 -15.19 -5.50
N GLY A 50 -8.12 -14.20 -5.51
CA GLY A 50 -8.31 -12.92 -4.82
C GLY A 50 -8.03 -12.94 -3.31
N ARG A 51 -7.64 -14.08 -2.73
CA ARG A 51 -7.25 -14.13 -1.31
C ARG A 51 -5.91 -13.43 -1.12
N SER A 52 -5.84 -12.62 -0.07
CA SER A 52 -4.59 -12.06 0.44
C SER A 52 -3.57 -13.15 0.74
N ARG A 53 -2.36 -13.03 0.19
CA ARG A 53 -1.18 -13.83 0.59
C ARG A 53 -0.30 -13.07 1.55
N SER A 54 -0.06 -11.80 1.26
CA SER A 54 0.74 -10.94 2.12
C SER A 54 0.49 -9.47 1.86
N VAL A 55 0.71 -8.66 2.88
CA VAL A 55 0.68 -7.19 2.82
C VAL A 55 1.96 -6.67 3.46
N THR A 56 2.57 -5.68 2.79
CA THR A 56 3.69 -4.92 3.30
C THR A 56 3.35 -3.44 3.20
N LYS A 57 3.50 -2.70 4.30
CA LYS A 57 3.39 -1.24 4.33
C LYS A 57 4.71 -0.65 4.76
N LYS A 58 5.20 0.35 4.05
CA LYS A 58 6.47 1.02 4.35
C LYS A 58 6.46 2.48 3.90
N CYS A 59 7.35 3.27 4.48
CA CYS A 59 7.69 4.58 3.93
C CYS A 59 8.41 4.39 2.58
N ALA A 60 8.17 5.31 1.65
CA ALA A 60 8.64 5.22 0.28
C ALA A 60 9.13 6.57 -0.26
N THR A 61 10.10 6.49 -1.16
CA THR A 61 10.59 7.59 -1.98
C THR A 61 9.67 7.85 -3.17
N LYS A 62 9.86 8.98 -3.85
CA LYS A 62 9.12 9.30 -5.08
C LYS A 62 9.40 8.27 -6.18
N GLU A 63 10.65 7.83 -6.27
CA GLU A 63 11.13 6.84 -7.22
C GLU A 63 10.41 5.50 -7.05
N GLU A 64 10.25 5.02 -5.82
CA GLU A 64 9.51 3.78 -5.54
C GLU A 64 8.02 3.90 -5.88
N CYS A 65 7.44 5.10 -5.76
CA CYS A 65 6.05 5.35 -6.11
C CYS A 65 5.80 5.69 -7.59
N ARG A 66 6.84 5.74 -8.44
CA ARG A 66 6.68 6.03 -9.88
C ARG A 66 5.94 4.93 -10.64
N SER A 67 5.95 3.70 -10.13
CA SER A 67 5.41 2.53 -10.82
C SER A 67 4.42 1.77 -9.94
N VAL A 68 3.42 2.48 -9.42
CA VAL A 68 2.28 1.89 -8.70
C VAL A 68 1.23 1.33 -9.68
N GLY A 69 0.50 0.31 -9.26
CA GLY A 69 -0.50 -0.37 -10.08
C GLY A 69 -0.67 -1.84 -9.71
N CYS A 70 -1.44 -2.57 -10.53
CA CYS A 70 -1.65 -4.01 -10.37
C CYS A 70 -0.93 -4.80 -11.46
N HIS A 71 -0.13 -5.78 -11.06
CA HIS A 71 0.66 -6.64 -11.93
C HIS A 71 0.26 -8.11 -11.73
N HIS A 72 -0.28 -8.74 -12.77
CA HIS A 72 -0.67 -10.16 -12.74
C HIS A 72 0.47 -11.06 -13.24
N HIS A 73 1.03 -11.87 -12.34
CA HIS A 73 2.06 -12.87 -12.66
C HIS A 73 1.41 -14.19 -13.08
N ARG A 74 1.14 -14.33 -14.38
CA ARG A 74 0.45 -15.50 -14.98
C ARG A 74 1.13 -16.84 -14.67
N GLU A 75 2.46 -16.87 -14.67
CA GLU A 75 3.26 -18.08 -14.41
C GLU A 75 3.05 -18.63 -12.99
N TYR A 76 2.76 -17.76 -12.01
CA TYR A 76 2.69 -18.11 -10.60
C TYR A 76 1.29 -17.96 -10.00
N GLY A 77 0.30 -17.59 -10.82
CA GLY A 77 -1.09 -17.42 -10.41
C GLY A 77 -1.28 -16.45 -9.25
N HIS A 78 -0.61 -15.30 -9.27
CA HIS A 78 -0.76 -14.27 -8.24
C HIS A 78 -0.74 -12.86 -8.83
N THR A 79 -1.41 -11.93 -8.14
CA THR A 79 -1.45 -10.52 -8.48
C THR A 79 -0.71 -9.72 -7.41
N ILE A 80 0.06 -8.72 -7.82
CA ILE A 80 0.70 -7.76 -6.92
C ILE A 80 0.04 -6.42 -7.16
N GLY A 81 -0.60 -5.86 -6.14
CA GLY A 81 -1.09 -4.49 -6.13
C GLY A 81 -0.14 -3.59 -5.34
N GLU A 82 0.22 -2.45 -5.91
CA GLU A 82 1.09 -1.44 -5.31
C GLU A 82 0.36 -0.09 -5.31
N ALA A 83 0.30 0.58 -4.17
CA ALA A 83 -0.38 1.87 -4.01
C ALA A 83 0.41 2.80 -3.09
N CYS A 84 0.51 4.08 -3.45
CA CYS A 84 1.16 5.10 -2.64
C CYS A 84 0.19 6.21 -2.22
N GLY A 85 0.32 6.68 -0.98
CA GLY A 85 -0.42 7.82 -0.44
C GLY A 85 0.49 8.75 0.36
N LEU A 86 -0.02 9.93 0.72
CA LEU A 86 0.73 10.92 1.50
C LEU A 86 0.79 10.57 2.99
N ASP A 87 -0.19 9.82 3.51
CA ASP A 87 -0.22 9.40 4.91
C ASP A 87 -0.80 7.98 5.10
N SER A 88 -0.63 7.49 6.33
CA SER A 88 -1.15 6.22 6.86
C SER A 88 -2.63 5.93 6.55
N SER A 89 -3.46 6.96 6.46
CA SER A 89 -4.91 6.90 6.25
C SER A 89 -5.26 6.85 4.77
N SER A 90 -4.53 7.58 3.90
CA SER A 90 -4.81 7.61 2.46
C SER A 90 -4.67 6.22 1.81
N VAL A 91 -3.79 5.36 2.33
CA VAL A 91 -3.55 4.02 1.77
C VAL A 91 -4.51 2.95 2.33
N ARG A 92 -5.36 3.27 3.31
CA ARG A 92 -6.30 2.31 3.92
C ARG A 92 -7.51 2.03 3.04
N GLU A 93 -7.99 3.03 2.30
CA GLU A 93 -9.23 2.93 1.52
C GLU A 93 -9.00 2.52 0.06
N GLU A 94 -7.89 2.91 -0.55
CA GLU A 94 -7.68 2.69 -1.99
C GLU A 94 -7.41 1.22 -2.35
N MET A 95 -6.74 0.46 -1.50
CA MET A 95 -6.22 -0.85 -1.90
C MET A 95 -7.29 -1.95 -2.03
N ILE A 96 -8.40 -1.82 -1.29
CA ILE A 96 -9.56 -2.73 -1.40
C ILE A 96 -10.27 -2.51 -2.74
N VAL A 97 -10.26 -1.27 -3.25
CA VAL A 97 -10.88 -0.90 -4.52
C VAL A 97 -10.09 -1.48 -5.70
N TRP A 98 -8.76 -1.47 -5.66
CA TRP A 98 -7.91 -2.02 -6.73
C TRP A 98 -7.97 -3.56 -6.85
N ALA A 99 -8.14 -4.28 -5.74
CA ALA A 99 -8.35 -5.73 -5.75
C ALA A 99 -9.69 -6.13 -6.38
N ALA A 100 -10.73 -5.30 -6.22
CA ALA A 100 -12.08 -5.56 -6.73
C ALA A 100 -12.23 -5.30 -8.25
N VAL A 101 -11.39 -4.42 -8.83
CA VAL A 101 -11.48 -4.05 -10.25
C VAL A 101 -10.95 -5.15 -11.18
N ASP A 102 -10.03 -6.01 -10.74
CA ASP A 102 -9.41 -7.05 -11.58
C ASP A 102 -10.03 -8.45 -11.41
N SER A 103 -10.91 -8.66 -10.42
CA SER A 103 -11.74 -9.88 -10.30
C SER A 103 -12.92 -9.94 -11.29
N GLY A 104 -12.96 -9.04 -12.29
CA GLY A 104 -13.97 -9.02 -13.36
C GLY A 104 -15.03 -7.91 -13.24
N GLU A 105 -14.92 -6.99 -12.28
CA GLU A 105 -15.87 -5.88 -12.15
C GLU A 105 -15.39 -4.63 -12.88
N LYS A 106 -15.94 -4.45 -14.09
CA LYS A 106 -15.80 -3.34 -15.04
C LYS A 106 -15.07 -2.08 -14.52
N ARG A 107 -13.81 -1.94 -14.95
CA ARG A 107 -13.13 -0.70 -15.39
C ARG A 107 -13.79 0.60 -14.88
N LYS A 108 -13.48 1.01 -13.65
CA LYS A 108 -13.50 2.43 -13.29
C LYS A 108 -12.09 2.98 -13.46
N SER A 109 -11.91 3.76 -14.51
CA SER A 109 -10.82 4.73 -14.60
C SER A 109 -11.00 5.68 -13.41
N MET A 110 -10.16 5.61 -12.39
CA MET A 110 -10.20 6.59 -11.31
C MET A 110 -9.14 7.65 -11.57
N ARG A 111 -9.63 8.86 -11.81
CA ARG A 111 -8.85 10.09 -11.77
C ARG A 111 -8.21 10.18 -10.39
N VAL A 112 -6.88 10.22 -10.34
CA VAL A 112 -6.15 10.85 -9.25
C VAL A 112 -6.25 12.35 -9.50
N ASP A 113 -7.27 13.00 -8.95
CA ASP A 113 -7.29 14.45 -8.87
C ASP A 113 -6.32 14.84 -7.73
N TRP A 114 -5.35 15.71 -8.07
CA TRP A 114 -4.28 16.21 -7.20
C TRP A 114 -4.79 17.06 -6.05
#